data_AF-A0A485B759-F1
#
_entry.id   AF-A0A485B759-F1
#
_cell.length_a   1.000
_cell.length_b   1.000
_cell.length_c   1.000
_cell.angle_alpha   90.00
_cell.angle_beta   90.00
_cell.angle_gamma   90.00
#
_symmetry.space_group_name_H-M   'P 1'
#
loop_
_entity.id
_entity.type
_entity.pdbx_description
1 polymer ?
#
loop_
_entity_poly.entity_id
_entity_poly.type
_entity_poly.pdbx_seq_one_letter_code
_entity_poly.pdbx_strand_id
1 'polypeptide(L)'
;MNILGFFQRLGRALQLPIAVLPVAALLLRFGQPDLLNVPFIAQAGGAIFDNLALIFAIGVASSWSKDSAGAAALAGAVGYFVLTKAMVTINPEINMGVLAGIITGLVAGAVYNRWSGIKLPDFLSFFGGKRFVPIATGFFCLVLAAIFGYVWPPVQHAIHAGGEWIVAEGALGSGIFGFINRLLIPTGLHQVLNTIAWFQIG
;
A
#
# COMPACT_ATOMS: atom_id res chain seq x y z
N MET A 1 -12.67 13.98 15.34
CA MET A 1 -11.30 13.60 15.74
C MET A 1 -10.43 14.81 15.51
N ASN A 2 -9.65 15.24 16.51
CA ASN A 2 -8.62 16.25 16.30
C ASN A 2 -7.49 15.68 15.43
N ILE A 3 -6.71 16.53 14.76
CA ILE A 3 -5.63 16.13 13.84
C ILE A 3 -4.69 15.10 14.49
N LEU A 4 -4.28 15.32 15.74
CA LEU A 4 -3.42 14.39 16.47
C LEU A 4 -4.05 12.99 16.63
N GLY A 5 -5.35 12.93 16.93
CA GLY A 5 -6.07 11.67 17.06
C GLY A 5 -6.19 10.92 15.73
N PHE A 6 -6.24 11.63 14.59
CA PHE A 6 -6.18 11.01 13.28
C PHE A 6 -4.84 10.34 13.02
N PHE A 7 -3.73 11.04 13.23
CA PHE A 7 -2.40 10.48 13.05
C PHE A 7 -2.11 9.31 14.00
N GLN A 8 -2.57 9.38 15.26
CA GLN A 8 -2.46 8.26 16.20
C GLN A 8 -3.25 7.03 15.74
N ARG A 9 -4.48 7.22 15.25
CA ARG A 9 -5.29 6.12 14.71
C ARG A 9 -4.66 5.53 13.45
N LEU A 10 -4.12 6.38 12.57
CA LEU A 10 -3.44 5.97 11.35
C LEU A 10 -2.19 5.13 11.69
N GLY A 11 -1.37 5.60 12.63
CA GLY A 11 -0.22 4.85 13.12
C GLY A 11 -0.58 3.47 13.65
N ARG A 12 -1.67 3.36 14.44
CA ARG A 12 -2.18 2.06 14.92
C ARG A 12 -2.66 1.16 13.78
N ALA A 13 -3.32 1.73 12.78
CA ALA A 13 -3.83 0.95 11.65
C ALA A 13 -2.71 0.33 10.81
N LEU A 14 -1.55 0.99 10.73
CA LEU A 14 -0.39 0.50 10.01
C LEU A 14 0.38 -0.61 10.77
N GLN A 15 0.12 -0.82 12.06
CA GLN A 15 0.88 -1.81 12.86
C GLN A 15 0.71 -3.24 12.36
N LEU A 16 -0.52 -3.63 12.00
CA LEU A 16 -0.82 -5.00 11.56
C LEU A 16 -0.01 -5.41 10.32
N PRO A 17 -0.02 -4.66 9.20
CA PRO A 17 0.80 -5.03 8.04
C PRO A 17 2.31 -4.89 8.30
N ILE A 18 2.74 -3.92 9.12
CA ILE A 18 4.15 -3.75 9.48
C ILE A 18 4.69 -4.96 10.25
N ALA A 19 3.86 -5.61 11.07
CA ALA A 19 4.25 -6.78 11.85
C ALA A 19 4.68 -7.98 10.98
N VAL A 20 4.35 -7.99 9.68
CA VAL A 20 4.76 -9.05 8.74
C VAL A 20 6.21 -8.87 8.26
N LEU A 21 6.74 -7.63 8.30
CA LEU A 21 8.05 -7.29 7.76
C LEU A 21 9.23 -8.07 8.36
N PRO A 22 9.32 -8.33 9.69
CA PRO A 22 10.43 -9.09 10.26
C PRO A 22 10.52 -10.51 9.70
N VAL A 23 9.39 -11.20 9.53
CA VAL A 23 9.38 -12.55 8.96
C VAL A 23 9.77 -12.51 7.49
N ALA A 24 9.25 -11.54 6.73
CA ALA A 24 9.62 -11.35 5.32
C ALA A 24 11.13 -11.14 5.15
N ALA A 25 11.71 -10.26 5.97
CA ALA A 25 13.13 -9.95 5.95
C ALA A 25 14.01 -11.14 6.34
N LEU A 26 13.64 -11.88 7.40
CA LEU A 26 14.39 -13.05 7.84
C LEU A 26 14.36 -14.16 6.79
N LEU A 27 13.18 -14.47 6.23
CA LEU A 27 13.05 -15.46 5.16
C LEU A 27 13.87 -15.04 3.93
N LEU A 28 13.73 -13.79 3.48
CA LEU A 28 14.47 -13.32 2.32
C LEU A 28 15.98 -13.37 2.55
N ARG A 29 16.45 -12.99 3.75
CA ARG A 29 17.88 -12.95 4.09
C ARG A 29 18.45 -14.35 4.22
N PHE A 30 17.82 -15.25 4.98
CA PHE A 30 18.38 -16.59 5.20
C PHE A 30 18.49 -17.42 3.92
N GLY A 31 17.61 -17.22 2.94
CA GLY A 31 17.66 -17.95 1.68
C GLY A 31 18.73 -17.50 0.68
N GLN A 32 19.47 -16.41 0.95
CA GLN A 32 20.46 -15.88 0.02
C GLN A 32 21.66 -16.82 -0.19
N PRO A 33 22.36 -16.74 -1.35
CA PRO A 33 23.51 -17.59 -1.68
C PRO A 33 24.68 -17.47 -0.69
N ASP A 34 24.85 -16.31 -0.07
CA ASP A 34 25.91 -16.02 0.91
C ASP A 34 25.60 -16.50 2.34
N LEU A 35 24.38 -17.02 2.59
CA LEU A 35 23.97 -17.56 3.88
C LEU A 35 23.64 -19.06 3.78
N LEU A 36 22.36 -19.44 3.82
CA LEU A 36 21.99 -20.86 3.78
C LEU A 36 21.91 -21.38 2.33
N ASN A 37 21.89 -20.49 1.34
CA ASN A 37 21.75 -20.82 -0.08
C ASN A 37 20.54 -21.73 -0.34
N VAL A 38 19.38 -21.35 0.21
CA VAL A 38 18.11 -22.07 0.03
C VAL A 38 17.12 -21.17 -0.71
N PRO A 39 17.06 -21.23 -2.06
CA PRO A 39 16.19 -20.38 -2.86
C PRO A 39 14.71 -20.47 -2.47
N PHE A 40 14.26 -21.64 -2.02
CA PHE A 40 12.89 -21.84 -1.51
C PHE A 40 12.53 -20.85 -0.38
N ILE A 41 13.46 -20.61 0.55
CA ILE A 41 13.24 -19.70 1.69
C ILE A 41 13.32 -18.24 1.22
N ALA A 42 14.27 -17.91 0.33
CA ALA A 42 14.41 -16.57 -0.24
C ALA A 42 13.14 -16.16 -0.98
N GLN A 43 12.61 -17.04 -1.83
CA GLN A 43 11.40 -16.79 -2.62
C GLN A 43 10.16 -16.63 -1.75
N ALA A 44 10.04 -17.39 -0.65
CA ALA A 44 8.95 -17.21 0.30
C ALA A 44 8.97 -15.83 0.96
N GLY A 45 10.14 -15.32 1.34
CA GLY A 45 10.30 -13.96 1.87
C GLY A 45 10.05 -12.89 0.81
N GLY A 46 10.57 -13.09 -0.41
CA GLY A 46 10.37 -12.20 -1.56
C GLY A 46 8.89 -12.00 -1.90
N ALA A 47 8.11 -13.08 -1.91
CA ALA A 47 6.68 -13.02 -2.21
C ALA A 47 5.90 -12.07 -1.28
N ILE A 48 6.32 -11.90 -0.02
CA ILE A 48 5.71 -10.95 0.92
C ILE A 48 6.03 -9.51 0.52
N PHE A 49 7.27 -9.22 0.13
CA PHE A 49 7.68 -7.90 -0.34
C PHE A 49 7.02 -7.54 -1.69
N ASP A 50 6.91 -8.50 -2.61
CA ASP A 50 6.28 -8.31 -3.91
C ASP A 50 4.79 -7.94 -3.79
N ASN A 51 4.14 -8.41 -2.72
CA ASN A 51 2.72 -8.17 -2.45
C ASN A 51 2.48 -7.17 -1.31
N LEU A 52 3.51 -6.41 -0.91
CA LEU A 52 3.46 -5.56 0.28
C LEU A 52 2.32 -4.54 0.21
N ALA A 53 2.08 -3.92 -0.94
CA ALA A 53 0.99 -2.97 -1.11
C ALA A 53 -0.40 -3.60 -0.88
N LEU A 54 -0.61 -4.83 -1.36
CA LEU A 54 -1.86 -5.57 -1.10
C LEU A 54 -2.00 -5.94 0.38
N ILE A 55 -0.92 -6.38 1.03
CA ILE A 55 -0.89 -6.70 2.46
C ILE A 55 -1.26 -5.45 3.28
N PHE A 56 -0.74 -4.28 2.91
CA PHE A 56 -1.12 -3.00 3.51
C PHE A 56 -2.59 -2.67 3.28
N ALA A 57 -3.13 -2.89 2.08
CA ALA A 57 -4.55 -2.67 1.80
C ALA A 57 -5.45 -3.50 2.72
N ILE A 58 -5.15 -4.79 2.87
CA ILE A 58 -5.89 -5.72 3.73
C ILE A 58 -5.73 -5.35 5.20
N GLY A 59 -4.48 -5.17 5.63
CA GLY A 59 -4.13 -4.91 7.03
C GLY A 59 -4.69 -3.58 7.53
N VAL A 60 -4.53 -2.50 6.76
CA VAL A 60 -5.06 -1.17 7.09
C VAL A 60 -6.58 -1.17 7.07
N ALA A 61 -7.22 -1.83 6.10
CA ALA A 61 -8.69 -1.89 6.08
C ALA A 61 -9.26 -2.61 7.30
N SER A 62 -8.65 -3.73 7.69
CA SER A 62 -9.04 -4.46 8.89
C SER A 62 -8.89 -3.59 10.14
N SER A 63 -7.68 -3.09 10.39
CA SER A 63 -7.37 -2.32 11.61
C SER A 63 -8.06 -0.95 11.69
N TRP A 64 -8.40 -0.35 10.54
CA TRP A 64 -9.17 0.89 10.49
C TRP A 64 -10.67 0.68 10.73
N SER A 65 -11.18 -0.53 10.48
CA SER A 65 -12.57 -0.89 10.76
C SER A 65 -12.84 -0.97 12.28
N LYS A 66 -14.06 -0.64 12.68
CA LYS A 66 -14.49 -0.55 14.09
C LYS A 66 -14.40 -1.87 14.87
N ASP A 67 -14.40 -3.00 14.19
CA ASP A 67 -14.45 -4.35 14.76
C ASP A 67 -13.42 -5.31 14.12
N SER A 68 -12.39 -4.79 13.45
CA SER A 68 -11.37 -5.59 12.75
C SER A 68 -11.95 -6.65 11.81
N ALA A 69 -13.02 -6.30 11.10
CA ALA A 69 -13.80 -7.27 10.34
C ALA A 69 -13.10 -7.73 9.06
N GLY A 70 -13.12 -9.04 8.82
CA GLY A 70 -12.63 -9.64 7.57
C GLY A 70 -13.33 -9.09 6.31
N ALA A 71 -14.58 -8.62 6.41
CA ALA A 71 -15.27 -7.98 5.31
C ALA A 71 -14.63 -6.64 4.89
N ALA A 72 -14.08 -5.87 5.84
CA ALA A 72 -13.31 -4.67 5.53
C ALA A 72 -11.98 -5.03 4.86
N ALA A 73 -11.30 -6.05 5.38
CA ALA A 73 -10.04 -6.56 4.83
C ALA A 73 -10.19 -6.99 3.35
N LEU A 74 -11.24 -7.77 3.05
CA LEU A 74 -11.59 -8.15 1.67
C LEU A 74 -11.89 -6.94 0.80
N ALA A 75 -12.64 -5.96 1.32
CA ALA A 75 -12.93 -4.73 0.60
C ALA A 75 -11.64 -3.93 0.28
N GLY A 76 -10.66 -3.92 1.19
CA GLY A 76 -9.34 -3.32 0.97
C GLY A 76 -8.61 -3.94 -0.22
N ALA A 77 -8.59 -5.27 -0.30
CA ALA A 77 -8.01 -5.98 -1.45
C ALA A 77 -8.73 -5.66 -2.77
N VAL A 78 -10.07 -5.67 -2.75
CA VAL A 78 -10.88 -5.31 -3.94
C VAL A 78 -10.58 -3.88 -4.38
N GLY A 79 -10.56 -2.93 -3.44
CA GLY A 79 -10.23 -1.54 -3.71
C GLY A 79 -8.83 -1.38 -4.30
N TYR A 80 -7.84 -2.10 -3.77
CA TYR A 80 -6.46 -2.12 -4.28
C TYR A 80 -6.39 -2.58 -5.74
N PHE A 81 -7.05 -3.68 -6.08
CA PHE A 81 -7.06 -4.17 -7.47
C PHE A 81 -7.75 -3.20 -8.41
N VAL A 82 -8.90 -2.64 -8.01
CA VAL A 82 -9.60 -1.65 -8.84
C VAL A 82 -8.74 -0.42 -9.06
N LEU A 83 -8.14 0.13 -7.99
CA LEU A 83 -7.30 1.32 -8.07
C LEU A 83 -6.11 1.08 -9.02
N THR A 84 -5.32 0.06 -8.73
CA THR A 84 -4.06 -0.20 -9.46
C THR A 84 -4.28 -0.60 -10.91
N LYS A 85 -5.28 -1.45 -11.20
CA LYS A 85 -5.52 -1.88 -12.58
C LYS A 85 -6.18 -0.80 -13.44
N ALA A 86 -7.02 0.06 -12.87
CA ALA A 86 -7.60 1.17 -13.62
C ALA A 86 -6.59 2.30 -13.90
N MET A 87 -5.66 2.60 -12.98
CA MET A 87 -4.64 3.64 -13.24
C MET A 87 -3.71 3.28 -14.40
N VAL A 88 -3.31 2.01 -14.51
CA VAL A 88 -2.38 1.54 -15.55
C VAL A 88 -2.96 1.69 -16.97
N THR A 89 -4.29 1.75 -17.12
CA THR A 89 -4.90 2.01 -18.44
C THR A 89 -4.81 3.47 -18.87
N ILE A 90 -4.57 4.39 -17.93
CA ILE A 90 -4.36 5.82 -18.20
C ILE A 90 -2.87 6.07 -18.46
N ASN A 91 -1.99 5.53 -17.62
CA ASN A 91 -0.56 5.56 -17.82
C ASN A 91 0.07 4.22 -17.34
N PRO A 92 0.66 3.43 -18.26
CA PRO A 92 1.22 2.12 -17.94
C PRO A 92 2.37 2.11 -16.93
N GLU A 93 3.06 3.25 -16.76
CA GLU A 93 4.22 3.38 -15.89
C GLU A 93 3.84 3.73 -14.44
N ILE A 94 2.56 4.02 -14.16
CA ILE A 94 2.12 4.40 -12.81
C ILE A 94 2.43 3.29 -11.80
N ASN A 95 3.18 3.65 -10.77
CA ASN A 95 3.45 2.84 -9.60
C ASN A 95 3.38 3.68 -8.33
N MET A 96 2.34 3.46 -7.53
CA MET A 96 2.15 4.11 -6.23
C MET A 96 2.73 3.27 -5.08
N GLY A 97 3.18 2.04 -5.33
CA GLY A 97 3.69 1.12 -4.32
C GLY A 97 2.74 0.94 -3.11
N VAL A 98 3.32 0.95 -1.91
CA VAL A 98 2.59 0.77 -0.64
C VAL A 98 1.55 1.88 -0.39
N LEU A 99 1.74 3.08 -0.96
CA LEU A 99 0.81 4.19 -0.78
C LEU A 99 -0.58 3.84 -1.34
N ALA A 100 -0.67 3.18 -2.50
CA ALA A 100 -1.94 2.70 -3.03
C ALA A 100 -2.64 1.77 -2.02
N GLY A 101 -1.88 0.85 -1.43
CA GLY A 101 -2.39 -0.05 -0.40
C GLY A 101 -2.96 0.68 0.82
N ILE A 102 -2.21 1.65 1.36
CA ILE A 102 -2.65 2.45 2.51
C ILE A 102 -3.95 3.20 2.16
N ILE A 103 -4.00 3.87 1.01
CA ILE A 103 -5.17 4.65 0.58
C ILE A 103 -6.40 3.74 0.44
N THR A 104 -6.29 2.63 -0.30
CA THR A 104 -7.43 1.73 -0.51
C THR A 104 -7.86 1.05 0.79
N GLY A 105 -6.91 0.75 1.69
CA GLY A 105 -7.20 0.24 3.02
C GLY A 105 -8.00 1.22 3.86
N LEU A 106 -7.60 2.50 3.89
CA LEU A 106 -8.33 3.54 4.62
C LEU A 106 -9.73 3.77 4.05
N VAL A 107 -9.87 3.77 2.72
CA VAL A 107 -11.18 3.87 2.05
C VAL A 107 -12.07 2.70 2.46
N ALA A 108 -11.58 1.46 2.34
CA ALA A 108 -12.33 0.26 2.70
C ALA A 108 -12.78 0.26 4.16
N GLY A 109 -11.88 0.59 5.09
CA GLY A 109 -12.21 0.69 6.50
C GLY A 109 -13.23 1.81 6.79
N ALA A 110 -13.12 2.95 6.10
CA ALA A 110 -14.07 4.06 6.24
C ALA A 110 -15.47 3.69 5.70
N VAL A 111 -15.52 3.09 4.52
CA VAL A 111 -16.75 2.54 3.90
C VAL A 111 -17.39 1.52 4.83
N TYR A 112 -16.59 0.61 5.41
CA TYR A 112 -17.10 -0.37 6.38
C TYR A 112 -17.71 0.32 7.60
N ASN A 113 -16.98 1.26 8.21
CA ASN A 113 -17.45 1.96 9.40
C ASN A 113 -18.78 2.67 9.16
N ARG A 114 -18.98 3.20 7.94
CA ARG A 114 -20.18 3.93 7.54
C ARG A 114 -21.35 3.03 7.13
N TRP A 115 -21.11 1.97 6.34
CA TRP A 115 -22.16 1.23 5.63
C TRP A 115 -22.23 -0.26 5.94
N SER A 116 -21.48 -0.78 6.93
CA SER A 116 -21.56 -2.20 7.31
C SER A 116 -22.96 -2.66 7.76
N GLY A 117 -23.85 -1.74 8.11
CA GLY A 117 -25.23 -2.00 8.55
C GLY A 117 -26.30 -1.43 7.60
N ILE A 118 -25.94 -1.10 6.35
CA ILE A 118 -26.89 -0.54 5.38
C ILE A 118 -28.03 -1.53 5.09
N LYS A 119 -29.26 -1.02 5.04
CA LYS A 119 -30.44 -1.77 4.61
C LYS A 119 -30.82 -1.30 3.22
N LEU A 120 -30.83 -2.22 2.26
CA LEU A 120 -31.24 -1.96 0.88
C LEU A 120 -32.70 -2.39 0.67
N PRO A 121 -33.38 -1.87 -0.36
CA PRO A 121 -34.71 -2.35 -0.74
C PRO A 121 -34.72 -3.85 -1.03
N ASP A 122 -35.89 -4.50 -0.94
CA ASP A 122 -36.03 -5.96 -0.98
C ASP A 122 -35.35 -6.61 -2.19
N PHE A 123 -35.45 -5.99 -3.37
CA PHE A 123 -34.84 -6.48 -4.61
C PHE A 123 -33.30 -6.44 -4.63
N LEU A 124 -32.66 -5.66 -3.74
CA LEU A 124 -31.20 -5.59 -3.57
C LEU A 124 -30.74 -6.07 -2.19
N SER A 125 -31.64 -6.64 -1.39
CA SER A 125 -31.37 -7.06 0.00
C SER A 125 -30.17 -8.01 0.12
N PHE A 126 -29.89 -8.80 -0.91
CA PHE A 126 -28.71 -9.67 -1.00
C PHE A 126 -27.38 -8.94 -0.80
N PHE A 127 -27.27 -7.69 -1.29
CA PHE A 127 -26.07 -6.86 -1.20
C PHE A 127 -26.02 -6.03 0.08
N GLY A 128 -27.02 -6.12 0.97
CA GLY A 128 -27.09 -5.33 2.19
C GLY A 128 -26.01 -5.67 3.23
N GLY A 129 -25.86 -4.79 4.21
CA GLY A 129 -24.94 -4.96 5.33
C GLY A 129 -23.46 -5.05 4.92
N LYS A 130 -22.71 -5.98 5.51
CA LYS A 130 -21.26 -6.13 5.29
C LYS A 130 -20.89 -6.48 3.84
N ARG A 131 -21.80 -7.07 3.07
CA ARG A 131 -21.59 -7.43 1.65
C ARG A 131 -21.56 -6.22 0.73
N PHE A 132 -22.17 -5.10 1.14
CA PHE A 132 -22.13 -3.85 0.40
C PHE A 132 -20.73 -3.21 0.40
N VAL A 133 -19.92 -3.51 1.42
CA VAL A 133 -18.67 -2.80 1.68
C VAL A 133 -17.65 -2.98 0.55
N PRO A 134 -17.36 -4.20 0.04
CA PRO A 134 -16.47 -4.35 -1.12
C PRO A 134 -16.98 -3.63 -2.38
N ILE A 135 -18.31 -3.61 -2.60
CA ILE A 135 -18.93 -2.98 -3.77
C ILE A 135 -18.71 -1.47 -3.74
N ALA A 136 -19.10 -0.83 -2.63
CA ALA A 136 -18.91 0.60 -2.44
C ALA A 136 -17.42 0.98 -2.47
N THR A 137 -16.55 0.18 -1.84
CA THR A 137 -15.10 0.41 -1.86
C THR A 137 -14.54 0.39 -3.28
N GLY A 138 -14.94 -0.61 -4.09
CA GLY A 138 -14.54 -0.68 -5.49
C GLY A 138 -14.96 0.57 -6.27
N PHE A 139 -16.19 1.05 -6.08
CA PHE A 139 -16.67 2.28 -6.70
C PHE A 139 -15.83 3.51 -6.30
N PHE A 140 -15.57 3.73 -5.01
CA PHE A 140 -14.73 4.85 -4.58
C PHE A 140 -13.29 4.74 -5.09
N CYS A 141 -12.72 3.52 -5.10
CA CYS A 141 -11.38 3.29 -5.62
C CYS A 141 -11.30 3.50 -7.13
N LEU A 142 -12.38 3.24 -7.88
CA LEU A 142 -12.46 3.56 -9.31
C LEU A 142 -12.40 5.07 -9.56
N VAL A 143 -13.15 5.85 -8.77
CA VAL A 143 -13.10 7.32 -8.84
C VAL A 143 -11.68 7.81 -8.47
N LEU A 144 -11.08 7.25 -7.43
CA LEU A 144 -9.70 7.56 -7.06
C LEU A 144 -8.71 7.17 -8.16
N ALA A 145 -8.94 6.08 -8.89
CA ALA A 145 -8.08 5.67 -10.00
C ALA A 145 -8.11 6.69 -11.14
N ALA A 146 -9.30 7.22 -11.46
CA ALA A 146 -9.41 8.29 -12.44
C ALA A 146 -8.65 9.55 -12.00
N ILE A 147 -8.68 9.89 -10.71
CA ILE A 147 -7.95 11.06 -10.17
C ILE A 147 -6.44 10.81 -10.16
N PHE A 148 -5.99 9.75 -9.48
CA PHE A 148 -4.57 9.43 -9.35
C PHE A 148 -3.92 9.05 -10.68
N GLY A 149 -4.69 8.53 -11.64
CA GLY A 149 -4.22 8.30 -13.01
C GLY A 149 -3.62 9.53 -13.69
N TYR A 150 -4.12 10.73 -13.37
CA TYR A 150 -3.57 11.98 -13.91
C TYR A 150 -2.70 12.75 -12.91
N VAL A 151 -3.00 12.63 -11.61
CA VAL A 151 -2.31 13.39 -10.56
C VAL A 151 -1.00 12.73 -10.12
N TRP A 152 -0.92 11.40 -10.15
CA TRP A 152 0.27 10.67 -9.69
C TRP A 152 1.46 10.73 -10.64
N PRO A 153 1.33 10.67 -11.98
CA PRO A 153 2.49 10.67 -12.88
C PRO A 153 3.47 11.83 -12.66
N PRO A 154 3.03 13.10 -12.51
CA PRO A 154 3.96 14.19 -12.20
C PRO A 154 4.72 14.00 -10.89
N VAL A 155 4.05 13.49 -9.85
CA VAL A 155 4.67 13.20 -8.54
C VAL A 155 5.68 12.08 -8.68
N GLN A 156 5.33 11.03 -9.42
CA GLN A 156 6.22 9.91 -9.69
C GLN A 156 7.45 10.33 -10.49
N HIS A 157 7.30 11.17 -11.52
CA HIS A 157 8.44 11.72 -12.25
C HIS A 157 9.34 12.56 -11.36
N ALA A 158 8.79 13.37 -10.46
CA ALA A 158 9.58 14.12 -9.49
C ALA A 158 10.37 13.21 -8.54
N ILE A 159 9.77 12.10 -8.07
CA ILE A 159 10.45 11.09 -7.25
C ILE A 159 11.57 10.41 -8.04
N HIS A 160 11.33 10.05 -9.30
CA HIS A 160 12.34 9.42 -10.17
C HIS A 160 13.52 10.36 -10.43
N ALA A 161 13.25 11.59 -10.88
CA ALA A 161 14.28 12.58 -11.15
C ALA A 161 15.11 12.92 -9.90
N GLY A 162 14.44 13.03 -8.73
CA GLY A 162 15.12 13.21 -7.46
C GLY A 162 16.00 12.01 -7.07
N GLY A 163 15.52 10.79 -7.33
CA GLY A 163 16.28 9.56 -7.11
C GLY A 163 17.53 9.47 -8.00
N GLU A 164 17.41 9.76 -9.29
CA GLU A 164 18.54 9.75 -10.22
C GLU A 164 19.59 10.80 -9.86
N TRP A 165 19.16 12.02 -9.49
CA TRP A 165 20.07 13.07 -9.02
C TRP A 165 20.85 12.63 -7.76
N ILE A 166 20.16 11.98 -6.83
CA ILE A 166 20.76 11.45 -5.60
C ILE A 166 21.84 10.40 -5.90
N VAL A 167 21.61 9.51 -6.87
CA VAL A 167 22.57 8.48 -7.25
C VAL A 167 23.80 9.08 -7.94
N ALA A 168 23.61 10.16 -8.72
CA ALA A 168 24.69 10.82 -9.45
C ALA A 168 25.72 11.53 -8.54
N GLU A 169 25.32 12.05 -7.37
CA GLU A 169 26.20 12.85 -6.49
C GLU A 169 27.09 12.05 -5.51
N GLY A 170 27.19 10.73 -5.68
CA GLY A 170 28.12 9.89 -4.93
C GLY A 170 27.88 9.92 -3.41
N ALA A 171 28.91 10.29 -2.63
CA ALA A 171 28.87 10.22 -1.17
C ALA A 171 27.85 11.19 -0.53
N LEU A 172 27.74 12.40 -1.08
CA LEU A 172 26.78 13.40 -0.58
C LEU A 172 25.34 13.01 -0.95
N GLY A 173 25.15 12.50 -2.17
CA GLY A 173 23.89 11.92 -2.63
C GLY A 173 23.41 10.78 -1.73
N SER A 174 24.29 9.85 -1.37
CA SER A 174 24.00 8.75 -0.43
C SER A 174 23.54 9.26 0.96
N GLY A 175 24.09 10.37 1.43
CA GLY A 175 23.67 11.01 2.68
C GLY A 175 22.26 11.60 2.60
N ILE A 176 21.95 12.31 1.51
CA ILE A 176 20.61 12.88 1.25
C ILE A 176 19.59 11.77 1.03
N PHE A 177 19.94 10.71 0.31
CA PHE A 177 19.13 9.51 0.15
C PHE A 177 18.70 8.96 1.49
N GLY A 178 19.64 8.67 2.39
CA GLY A 178 19.36 8.12 3.71
C GLY A 178 18.42 9.00 4.54
N PHE A 179 18.58 10.33 4.43
CA PHE A 179 17.73 11.30 5.12
C PHE A 179 16.29 11.28 4.57
N ILE A 180 16.11 11.42 3.26
CA ILE A 180 14.78 11.45 2.61
C ILE A 180 14.08 10.09 2.78
N ASN A 181 14.82 8.99 2.59
CA ASN A 181 14.30 7.64 2.73
C ASN A 181 13.70 7.42 4.13
N ARG A 182 14.34 7.94 5.18
CA ARG A 182 13.81 7.91 6.57
C ARG A 182 12.55 8.76 6.74
N LEU A 183 12.49 9.95 6.14
CA LEU A 183 11.30 10.81 6.20
C LEU A 183 10.09 10.19 5.51
N LEU A 184 10.31 9.37 4.48
CA LEU A 184 9.23 8.72 3.72
C LEU A 184 8.75 7.39 4.32
N ILE A 185 9.39 6.87 5.38
CA ILE A 185 8.94 5.65 6.08
C ILE A 185 7.45 5.71 6.46
N PRO A 186 6.94 6.77 7.11
CA PRO A 186 5.54 6.83 7.55
C PRO A 186 4.51 6.80 6.43
N THR A 187 4.89 7.24 5.22
CA THR A 187 4.00 7.28 4.05
C THR A 187 4.08 6.03 3.19
N GLY A 188 5.06 5.15 3.43
CA GLY A 188 5.35 3.99 2.58
C GLY A 188 6.07 4.33 1.27
N LEU A 189 6.26 5.60 0.93
CA LEU A 189 6.89 6.04 -0.32
C LEU A 189 8.40 5.74 -0.41
N HIS A 190 9.03 5.47 0.73
CA HIS A 190 10.43 5.04 0.82
C HIS A 190 10.72 3.80 -0.05
N GLN A 191 9.73 2.94 -0.27
CA GLN A 191 9.88 1.76 -1.14
C GLN A 191 10.09 2.15 -2.60
N VAL A 192 9.38 3.17 -3.11
CA VAL A 192 9.55 3.67 -4.49
C VAL A 192 10.97 4.19 -4.70
N LEU A 193 11.47 4.94 -3.72
CA LEU A 193 12.83 5.51 -3.73
C LEU A 193 13.90 4.42 -3.65
N ASN A 194 13.69 3.40 -2.80
CA ASN A 194 14.57 2.24 -2.72
C ASN A 194 14.64 1.49 -4.06
N THR A 195 13.51 1.23 -4.71
CA THR A 195 13.47 0.52 -5.99
C THR A 195 14.36 1.20 -7.04
N ILE A 196 14.32 2.53 -7.14
CA ILE A 196 15.19 3.30 -8.05
C ILE A 196 16.66 3.12 -7.67
N ALA A 197 16.98 3.26 -6.39
CA ALA A 197 18.36 3.15 -5.90
C ALA A 197 18.94 1.75 -6.17
N TRP A 198 18.20 0.67 -5.89
CA TRP A 198 18.68 -0.70 -6.15
C TRP A 198 18.86 -0.98 -7.65
N PHE A 199 17.95 -0.53 -8.51
CA PHE A 199 18.07 -0.77 -9.96
C PHE A 199 19.13 0.09 -10.67
N GLN A 200 19.51 1.24 -10.10
CA GLN A 200 20.56 2.11 -10.66
C GLN A 200 21.95 1.88 -10.03
N ILE A 201 22.01 1.49 -8.75
CA ILE A 201 23.28 1.27 -8.02
C ILE A 201 23.81 -0.16 -8.22
N GLY A 202 22.95 -1.12 -8.62
CA GLY A 202 23.32 -2.52 -8.87
C GLY A 202 22.72 -3.49 -7.87
#